data_AF-A0A964H9P5-F1
#
_entry.id   AF-A0A964H9P5-F1
#
_cell.length_a   1.000
_cell.length_b   1.000
_cell.length_c   1.000
_cell.angle_alpha   90.00
_cell.angle_beta   90.00
_cell.angle_gamma   90.00
#
_symmetry.space_group_name_H-M   'P 1'
#
loop_
_entity.id
_entity.type
_entity.pdbx_description
1 polymer ?
#
loop_
_entity_poly.entity_id
_entity_poly.type
_entity_poly.pdbx_seq_one_letter_code
_entity_poly.pdbx_strand_id
1 'polypeptide(L)' 'MKKNATIAVFLDRDGTINVERNYVNRAADFELLPDAADAIRALNEAGVRVLVA' A
#
# COMPACT_ATOMS: atom_id res chain seq x y z
N MET A 1 -22.14 13.15 -18.44
CA MET A 1 -21.23 13.55 -17.36
C MET A 1 -19.91 12.81 -17.54
N LYS A 2 -18.77 13.50 -17.69
CA LYS A 2 -17.46 12.83 -17.72
C LYS A 2 -17.13 12.35 -16.30
N LYS A 3 -16.84 11.06 -16.12
CA LYS A 3 -16.26 10.58 -14.86
C LYS A 3 -14.91 11.27 -14.69
N ASN A 4 -14.71 11.97 -13.57
CA ASN A 4 -13.39 12.46 -13.22
C ASN A 4 -12.46 11.25 -13.06
N ALA A 5 -11.33 11.28 -13.76
CA ALA A 5 -10.31 10.26 -13.60
C ALA A 5 -9.78 10.33 -12.16
N THR A 6 -9.87 9.22 -11.43
CA THR A 6 -9.27 9.11 -10.10
C THR A 6 -7.86 8.59 -10.27
N ILE A 7 -6.88 9.30 -9.70
CA ILE A 7 -5.49 8.85 -9.68
C ILE A 7 -5.38 7.67 -8.72
N ALA A 8 -4.65 6.64 -9.14
CA ALA A 8 -4.36 5.48 -8.30
C ALA A 8 -2.88 5.12 -8.41
N VAL A 9 -2.34 4.56 -7.34
CA VAL A 9 -1.02 3.92 -7.31
C VAL A 9 -1.19 2.44 -7.04
N PHE A 10 -0.39 1.64 -7.73
CA PHE A 10 -0.28 0.21 -7.49
C PHE A 10 1.00 -0.02 -6.70
N LEU A 11 0.86 -0.71 -5.58
CA LEU A 11 1.97 -1.08 -4.71
C LEU A 11 2.08 -2.60 -4.66
N ASP A 12 3.31 -3.09 -4.69
CA ASP A 12 3.59 -4.46 -4.26
C ASP A 12 3.37 -4.57 -2.74
N ARG A 13 3.32 -5.79 -2.22
CA ARG A 13 3.12 -6.09 -0.81
C ARG A 13 4.44 -6.27 -0.08
N ASP A 14 5.20 -7.30 -0.43
CA ASP A 14 6.45 -7.66 0.26
C ASP A 14 7.58 -6.75 -0.24
N GLY A 15 8.40 -6.22 0.68
CA GLY A 15 9.45 -5.26 0.35
C GLY A 15 8.96 -3.84 0.01
N THR A 16 7.64 -3.62 -0.08
CA THR A 16 7.03 -2.30 -0.35
C THR A 16 6.12 -1.84 0.79
N ILE A 17 5.19 -2.68 1.27
CA ILE A 17 4.30 -2.36 2.40
C ILE A 17 4.82 -3.05 3.67
N ASN A 18 5.13 -4.34 3.58
CA ASN A 18 5.71 -5.10 4.69
C ASN A 18 7.15 -5.50 4.40
N VAL A 19 7.89 -5.80 5.47
CA VAL A 19 9.25 -6.35 5.38
C VAL A 19 9.21 -7.63 4.56
N GLU A 20 10.08 -7.71 3.56
CA GLU A 20 10.25 -8.92 2.76
C GLU A 20 10.89 -10.02 3.62
N ARG A 21 10.23 -11.17 3.71
CA ARG A 21 10.71 -12.38 4.39
C ARG A 21 10.35 -13.58 3.51
N ASN A 22 11.00 -14.73 3.77
CA ASN A 22 10.64 -15.96 3.10
C ASN A 22 9.19 -16.35 3.43
N TYR A 23 8.29 -16.16 2.46
CA TYR A 23 6.88 -16.58 2.50
C TYR A 23 6.09 -16.03 3.70
N VAL A 24 5.82 -14.71 3.72
CA VAL A 24 4.89 -14.11 4.67
C VAL A 24 3.46 -14.60 4.35
N ASN A 25 2.98 -15.58 5.13
CA ASN A 25 1.66 -16.18 4.97
C ASN A 25 0.84 -16.26 6.28
N ARG A 26 1.40 -15.80 7.41
CA ARG A 26 0.70 -15.66 8.69
C ARG A 26 0.74 -14.21 9.14
N ALA A 27 -0.33 -13.73 9.77
CA ALA A 27 -0.40 -12.37 10.28
C ALA A 27 0.72 -12.04 11.28
N ALA A 28 1.17 -13.02 12.07
CA ALA A 28 2.28 -12.84 13.02
C ALA A 28 3.63 -12.56 12.35
N ASP A 29 3.78 -12.94 11.08
CA ASP A 29 5.01 -12.68 10.30
C ASP A 29 4.92 -11.37 9.51
N PHE A 30 3.77 -10.69 9.54
CA PHE A 30 3.52 -9.46 8.80
C PHE A 30 3.98 -8.25 9.64
N GLU A 31 5.09 -7.66 9.22
CA GLU A 31 5.67 -6.47 9.82
C GLU A 31 5.68 -5.33 8.80
N LEU A 32 5.05 -4.21 9.11
CA LEU A 32 5.06 -3.04 8.24
C LEU A 32 6.50 -2.50 8.10
N LEU A 33 6.85 -2.07 6.89
CA LEU A 33 8.03 -1.23 6.72
C LEU A 33 7.83 0.10 7.46
N PRO A 34 8.90 0.73 7.93
CA PRO A 34 8.83 2.09 8.49
C PRO A 34 8.09 3.01 7.53
N ASP A 35 7.21 3.86 8.08
CA ASP A 35 6.45 4.88 7.37
C ASP A 35 5.45 4.38 6.30
N ALA A 36 5.37 3.06 6.00
CA ALA A 36 4.49 2.53 4.97
C ALA A 36 3.01 2.90 5.23
N ALA A 37 2.56 2.78 6.48
CA ALA A 37 1.21 3.17 6.88
C ALA A 37 0.98 4.68 6.72
N ASP A 38 1.96 5.51 7.08
CA ASP A 38 1.87 6.96 6.98
C ASP A 38 1.86 7.43 5.51
N ALA A 39 2.66 6.80 4.66
CA ALA A 39 2.66 7.05 3.23
C ALA A 39 1.31 6.69 2.57
N ILE A 40 0.75 5.51 2.91
CA ILE A 40 -0.58 5.10 2.41
C ILE A 40 -1.66 6.07 2.90
N ARG A 41 -1.62 6.48 4.17
CA ARG A 41 -2.52 7.50 4.72
C ARG A 41 -2.42 8.81 3.95
N ALA A 42 -1.21 9.33 3.73
CA ALA A 42 -1.00 10.57 3.00
C ALA A 42 -1.53 10.50 1.56
N LEU A 43 -1.35 9.36 0.88
CA LEU A 43 -1.92 9.13 -0.46
C LEU A 43 -3.46 9.16 -0.43
N ASN A 44 -4.07 8.51 0.56
CA ASN A 44 -5.52 8.49 0.70
C ASN A 44 -6.09 9.88 1.03
N GLU A 45 -5.43 10.64 1.90
CA GLU A 45 -5.79 12.03 2.23
C GLU A 45 -5.65 12.97 1.01
N ALA A 46 -4.69 12.69 0.10
CA ALA A 46 -4.53 13.40 -1.17
C ALA A 46 -5.56 12.98 -2.25
N GLY A 47 -6.48 12.07 -1.95
CA GLY A 47 -7.47 11.56 -2.92
C GLY A 47 -6.92 10.55 -3.92
N VAL A 48 -5.71 10.02 -3.68
CA VAL A 48 -5.09 8.96 -4.48
C VAL A 48 -5.52 7.60 -3.93
N ARG A 49 -6.03 6.73 -4.81
CA ARG A 49 -6.36 5.35 -4.43
C ARG A 49 -5.11 4.50 -4.37
N VAL A 50 -4.94 3.76 -3.29
CA VAL A 50 -3.87 2.76 -3.15
C VAL A 50 -4.45 1.38 -3.42
N LEU A 51 -3.84 0.66 -4.36
CA LEU A 51 -4.22 -0.68 -4.76
C LEU A 51 -3.01 -1.60 -4.61
N VAL A 52 -3.20 -2.79 -4.04
CA VAL A 52 -2.16 -3.82 -3.99
C VAL A 52 -2.28 -4.69 -5.23
N ALA A 53 -1.18 -4.95 -5.95
CA ALA A 53 -1.16 -5.75 -7.18
C ALA A 53 0.14 -6.54 -7.35
#